data_AF-A0A1B2HTD7-F1
#
_entry.id   AF-A0A1B2HTD7-F1
#
_cell.length_a   1.000
_cell.length_b   1.000
_cell.length_c   1.000
_cell.angle_alpha   90.00
_cell.angle_beta   90.00
_cell.angle_gamma   90.00
#
_symmetry.space_group_name_H-M   'P 1'
#
loop_
_entity.id
_entity.type
_entity.pdbx_description
1 polymer ?
#
loop_
_entity_poly.entity_id
_entity_poly.type
_entity_poly.pdbx_seq_one_letter_code
_entity_poly.pdbx_strand_id
1 'polypeptide(L)'
;MPTAEEFDRWYADRGESAVADDLVRRVLGLPPDLESTSLLTGQAIDDVVELLDLREGTTLLDLACGRGGYGREIARRTGASLIGVDFSRRHRAGESPPRRRLPGG
;
A
#
# COMPACT_ATOMS: atom_id res chain seq x y z
N MET A 1 6.52 -12.73 19.27
CA MET A 1 6.19 -11.85 18.12
C MET A 1 7.34 -11.93 17.13
N PRO A 2 7.08 -12.02 15.82
CA PRO A 2 8.15 -12.05 14.83
C PRO A 2 8.96 -10.74 14.85
N THR A 3 10.25 -10.83 14.56
CA THR A 3 11.18 -9.71 14.46
C THR A 3 11.15 -9.07 13.07
N ALA A 4 11.78 -7.90 12.92
CA ALA A 4 11.92 -7.22 11.62
C ALA A 4 12.68 -8.09 10.60
N GLU A 5 13.72 -8.81 11.04
CA GLU A 5 14.53 -9.69 10.19
C GLU A 5 13.74 -10.91 9.69
N GLU A 6 12.84 -11.44 10.55
CA GLU A 6 11.95 -12.54 10.16
C GLU A 6 10.93 -12.08 9.10
N PHE A 7 10.39 -10.86 9.23
CA PHE A 7 9.54 -10.26 8.20
C PHE A 7 10.30 -9.92 6.92
N ASP A 8 11.54 -9.43 7.03
CA ASP A 8 12.39 -9.16 5.88
C ASP A 8 12.65 -10.44 5.06
N ARG A 9 12.77 -11.60 5.72
CA ARG A 9 12.89 -12.90 5.04
C ARG A 9 11.56 -13.30 4.39
N TRP A 10 10.46 -13.17 5.13
CA TRP A 10 9.14 -13.49 4.60
C TRP A 10 8.77 -12.67 3.36
N TYR A 11 9.06 -11.37 3.35
CA TYR A 11 8.85 -10.53 2.16
C TYR A 11 9.70 -10.95 0.97
N ALA A 12 10.94 -11.40 1.22
CA ALA A 12 11.81 -11.92 0.16
C ALA A 12 11.18 -13.17 -0.46
N ASP A 13 10.85 -14.17 0.36
CA ASP A 13 10.25 -15.44 -0.09
C ASP A 13 8.91 -15.21 -0.81
N ARG A 14 8.08 -14.31 -0.28
CA ARG A 14 6.77 -13.99 -0.87
C ARG A 14 6.87 -13.28 -2.22
N GLY A 15 7.92 -12.50 -2.43
CA GLY A 15 8.18 -11.82 -3.71
C GLY A 15 8.57 -12.76 -4.86
N GLU A 16 8.84 -14.04 -4.59
CA GLU A 16 9.33 -15.00 -5.60
C GLU A 16 8.21 -15.70 -6.39
N SER A 17 6.94 -15.57 -6.00
CA SER A 17 5.83 -16.31 -6.63
C SER A 17 4.79 -15.41 -7.29
N ALA A 18 4.97 -15.16 -8.59
CA ALA A 18 3.98 -14.45 -9.40
C ALA A 18 2.61 -15.13 -9.44
N VAL A 19 2.58 -16.48 -9.44
CA VAL A 19 1.33 -17.25 -9.40
C VAL A 19 0.56 -17.01 -8.10
N ALA A 20 1.26 -16.92 -6.97
CA ALA A 20 0.61 -16.61 -5.70
C ALA A 20 0.02 -15.20 -5.69
N ASP A 21 0.76 -14.21 -6.20
CA ASP A 21 0.28 -12.83 -6.33
C ASP A 21 -0.98 -12.76 -7.22
N ASP A 22 -1.01 -13.47 -8.34
CA ASP A 22 -2.18 -13.52 -9.24
C ASP A 22 -3.40 -14.20 -8.60
N LEU A 23 -3.19 -15.31 -7.89
CA LEU A 23 -4.26 -15.97 -7.15
C LEU A 23 -4.84 -15.05 -6.06
N VAL A 24 -3.99 -14.35 -5.31
CA VAL A 24 -4.41 -13.40 -4.28
C VAL A 24 -5.24 -12.28 -4.89
N ARG A 25 -4.78 -11.67 -6.00
CA ARG A 25 -5.54 -10.61 -6.69
C ARG A 25 -6.91 -11.10 -7.12
N ARG A 26 -6.99 -12.27 -7.75
CA ARG A 26 -8.25 -12.83 -8.24
C ARG A 26 -9.22 -13.17 -7.10
N VAL A 27 -8.72 -13.79 -6.03
CA VAL A 27 -9.56 -14.21 -4.89
C VAL A 27 -10.10 -13.00 -4.12
N LEU A 28 -9.29 -11.96 -3.93
CA LEU A 28 -9.68 -10.76 -3.20
C LEU A 28 -10.34 -9.69 -4.08
N GLY A 29 -10.44 -9.91 -5.40
CA GLY A 29 -10.99 -8.94 -6.35
C GLY A 29 -10.18 -7.65 -6.43
N LEU A 30 -8.84 -7.75 -6.34
CA LEU A 30 -7.95 -6.59 -6.31
C LEU A 30 -7.68 -6.02 -7.71
N PRO A 31 -7.37 -4.72 -7.82
CA PRO A 31 -6.90 -4.13 -9.06
C PRO A 31 -5.68 -4.85 -9.65
N PRO A 32 -5.48 -4.75 -10.98
CA PRO A 32 -4.26 -5.19 -11.63
C PRO A 32 -3.03 -4.60 -10.94
N ASP A 33 -1.95 -5.38 -10.85
CA ASP A 33 -0.66 -4.97 -10.32
C ASP A 33 -0.60 -4.60 -8.82
N LEU A 34 -1.74 -4.63 -8.10
CA LEU A 34 -1.73 -4.39 -6.65
C LEU A 34 -0.95 -5.51 -5.96
N GLU A 35 0.11 -5.13 -5.25
CA GLU A 35 0.91 -6.04 -4.41
C GLU A 35 0.27 -6.19 -3.02
N SER A 36 -0.23 -7.39 -2.70
CA SER A 36 -0.97 -7.63 -1.46
C SER A 36 -0.23 -8.52 -0.46
N THR A 37 -0.15 -8.02 0.77
CA THR A 37 0.19 -8.79 1.98
C THR A 37 -0.93 -8.75 3.03
N SER A 38 -2.14 -8.37 2.62
CA SER A 38 -3.34 -8.25 3.47
C SER A 38 -4.50 -9.08 2.89
N LEU A 39 -5.61 -9.12 3.62
CA LEU A 39 -6.87 -9.76 3.24
C LEU A 39 -7.97 -8.75 2.88
N LEU A 40 -7.65 -7.45 2.82
CA LEU A 40 -8.60 -6.42 2.42
C LEU A 40 -9.01 -6.66 0.96
N THR A 41 -10.32 -6.73 0.69
CA THR A 41 -10.84 -7.00 -0.65
C THR A 41 -10.89 -5.73 -1.50
N GLY A 42 -11.04 -5.88 -2.82
CA GLY A 42 -11.25 -4.75 -3.72
C GLY A 42 -12.46 -3.89 -3.33
N GLN A 43 -13.57 -4.54 -2.97
CA GLN A 43 -14.77 -3.84 -2.48
C GLN A 43 -14.48 -3.05 -1.19
N ALA A 44 -13.72 -3.63 -0.26
CA ALA A 44 -13.39 -2.93 0.97
C ALA A 44 -12.41 -1.76 0.75
N ILE A 45 -11.66 -1.73 -0.37
CA ILE A 45 -10.91 -0.53 -0.77
C ILE A 45 -11.87 0.60 -1.16
N ASP A 46 -12.96 0.29 -1.87
CA ASP A 46 -14.00 1.28 -2.20
C ASP A 46 -14.60 1.86 -0.92
N ASP A 47 -14.94 0.99 0.04
CA ASP A 47 -15.49 1.40 1.34
C ASP A 47 -14.51 2.30 2.11
N VAL A 48 -13.20 1.98 2.12
CA VAL A 48 -12.18 2.81 2.79
C VAL A 48 -12.06 4.18 2.13
N VAL A 49 -12.12 4.25 0.79
CA VAL A 49 -12.08 5.53 0.05
C VAL A 49 -13.28 6.39 0.42
N GLU A 50 -14.48 5.81 0.50
CA GLU A 50 -15.70 6.53 0.86
C GLU A 50 -15.67 7.00 2.33
N LEU A 51 -15.32 6.11 3.26
CA LEU A 51 -15.40 6.39 4.69
C LEU A 51 -14.37 7.40 5.20
N LEU A 52 -13.18 7.42 4.59
CA LEU A 52 -12.11 8.33 5.00
C LEU A 52 -12.19 9.72 4.35
N ASP A 53 -13.06 9.91 3.35
CA ASP A 53 -13.23 11.16 2.58
C ASP A 53 -11.88 11.78 2.15
N LEU A 54 -10.98 10.91 1.66
CA LEU A 54 -9.66 11.33 1.24
C LEU A 54 -9.74 12.09 -0.08
N ARG A 55 -9.01 13.20 -0.14
CA ARG A 55 -8.99 14.11 -1.29
C ARG A 55 -7.61 14.72 -1.49
N GLU A 56 -7.39 15.34 -2.64
CA GLU A 56 -6.18 16.11 -2.90
C GLU A 56 -5.91 17.11 -1.76
N GLY A 57 -4.65 17.17 -1.31
CA GLY A 57 -4.22 17.98 -0.17
C GLY A 57 -4.35 17.30 1.20
N THR A 58 -4.97 16.12 1.28
CA THR A 58 -4.93 15.28 2.50
C THR A 58 -3.76 14.29 2.48
N THR A 59 -3.45 13.71 3.64
CA THR A 59 -2.41 12.68 3.78
C THR A 59 -2.99 11.42 4.39
N LEU A 60 -2.84 10.30 3.69
CA LEU A 60 -3.09 8.94 4.19
C LEU A 60 -1.83 8.41 4.88
N LEU A 61 -1.96 8.01 6.14
CA LEU A 61 -0.95 7.26 6.88
C LEU A 61 -1.33 5.78 6.89
N ASP A 62 -0.54 4.94 6.22
CA ASP A 62 -0.72 3.49 6.15
C ASP A 62 0.29 2.80 7.08
N LEU A 63 -0.20 2.26 8.20
CA LEU A 63 0.60 1.62 9.24
C LEU A 63 0.66 0.11 9.01
N ALA A 64 1.85 -0.47 9.13
CA ALA A 64 2.14 -1.84 8.70
C ALA A 64 1.77 -2.04 7.22
N CYS A 65 2.21 -1.09 6.38
CA CYS A 65 1.80 -1.00 4.98
C CYS A 65 2.26 -2.20 4.13
N GLY A 66 3.17 -3.02 4.65
CA GLY A 66 3.74 -4.17 3.98
C GLY A 66 4.29 -3.82 2.61
N ARG A 67 3.83 -4.46 1.53
CA ARG A 67 4.30 -4.09 0.17
C ARG A 67 3.75 -2.74 -0.34
N GLY A 68 2.86 -2.09 0.41
CA GLY A 68 2.33 -0.76 0.15
C GLY A 68 1.27 -0.68 -0.95
N GLY A 69 0.80 -1.82 -1.50
CA GLY A 69 -0.14 -1.85 -2.61
C GLY A 69 -1.47 -1.13 -2.31
N TYR A 70 -2.01 -1.33 -1.10
CA TYR A 70 -3.29 -0.74 -0.70
C TYR A 70 -3.22 0.78 -0.56
N GLY A 71 -2.28 1.30 0.25
CA GLY A 71 -2.10 2.75 0.40
C GLY A 71 -1.85 3.47 -0.93
N ARG A 72 -1.09 2.85 -1.85
CA ARG A 72 -0.84 3.42 -3.18
C ARG A 72 -2.09 3.46 -4.04
N GLU A 73 -2.88 2.40 -4.04
CA GLU A 73 -4.12 2.35 -4.80
C GLU A 73 -5.13 3.39 -4.29
N ILE A 74 -5.28 3.51 -2.96
CA ILE A 74 -6.15 4.52 -2.35
C ILE A 74 -5.65 5.93 -2.70
N ALA A 75 -4.35 6.21 -2.55
CA ALA A 75 -3.76 7.50 -2.91
C ALA A 75 -3.97 7.84 -4.40
N ARG A 76 -3.80 6.85 -5.30
CA ARG A 76 -4.04 7.01 -6.74
C ARG A 76 -5.50 7.37 -7.05
N ARG A 77 -6.47 6.76 -6.36
CA ARG A 77 -7.92 7.03 -6.56
C ARG A 77 -8.36 8.39 -6.03
N THR A 78 -7.71 8.88 -4.98
CA THR A 78 -8.18 10.04 -4.19
C THR A 78 -7.36 11.31 -4.42
N GLY A 79 -6.15 11.18 -4.96
CA GLY A 79 -5.18 12.27 -5.05
C GLY A 79 -4.52 12.63 -3.72
N ALA A 80 -4.78 11.89 -2.65
CA ALA A 80 -4.14 12.11 -1.36
C ALA A 80 -2.64 11.78 -1.41
N SER A 81 -1.85 12.45 -0.57
CA SER A 81 -0.46 12.05 -0.32
C SER A 81 -0.44 10.77 0.54
N LEU A 82 0.57 9.91 0.36
CA LEU A 82 0.73 8.67 1.10
C LEU A 82 2.00 8.69 1.95
N ILE A 83 1.88 8.32 3.23
CA ILE A 83 3.00 7.93 4.09
C ILE A 83 2.78 6.47 4.47
N GLY A 84 3.65 5.58 3.99
CA GLY A 84 3.67 4.18 4.41
C GLY A 84 4.70 3.96 5.50
N VAL A 85 4.33 3.24 6.55
CA VAL A 85 5.23 2.83 7.62
C VAL A 85 5.15 1.33 7.78
N ASP A 86 6.28 0.66 7.59
CA ASP A 86 6.46 -0.74 7.98
C ASP A 86 7.75 -0.87 8.79
N PHE A 87 7.76 -1.80 9.74
CA PHE A 87 8.92 -2.06 10.59
C PHE A 87 9.97 -2.93 9.89
N SER A 88 9.57 -3.65 8.83
CA SER A 88 10.47 -4.35 7.91
C SER A 88 11.15 -3.35 6.98
N ARG A 89 12.47 -3.52 6.75
CA ARG A 89 13.23 -2.65 5.83
C ARG A 89 12.98 -3.00 4.36
N ARG A 90 12.44 -4.17 4.06
CA ARG A 90 12.20 -4.65 2.69
C ARG A 90 10.85 -4.23 2.09
N HIS A 91 10.05 -3.43 2.80
CA HIS A 91 8.91 -2.81 2.14
C HIS A 91 9.36 -1.82 1.06
N ARG A 92 8.80 -1.92 -0.14
CA ARG A 92 9.11 -1.01 -1.25
C ARG A 92 8.36 0.30 -1.03
N ALA A 93 9.05 1.30 -0.51
CA ALA A 93 8.55 2.67 -0.53
C ALA A 93 8.22 3.08 -1.97
N GLY A 94 7.12 3.80 -2.16
CA GLY A 94 6.87 4.44 -3.44
C GLY A 94 7.84 5.56 -3.64
N GLU A 95 8.33 5.74 -4.86
CA GLU A 95 8.77 7.08 -5.23
C GLU A 95 7.63 8.02 -4.87
N SER A 96 7.88 8.87 -3.87
CA SER A 96 6.97 9.95 -3.56
C SER A 96 6.91 10.84 -4.80
N PRO A 97 5.73 11.28 -5.26
CA PRO A 97 5.68 12.33 -6.26
C PRO A 97 6.51 13.53 -5.73
N PRO A 98 7.27 14.22 -6.60
CA PRO A 98 8.14 15.30 -6.17
C PRO A 98 7.33 16.31 -5.34
N ARG A 99 7.81 16.61 -4.13
CA ARG A 99 7.18 17.60 -3.25
C ARG A 99 7.08 18.92 -4.01
N ARG A 100 5.86 19.31 -4.40
CA ARG A 100 5.61 20.65 -4.94
C ARG A 100 5.88 21.64 -3.81
N ARG A 101 6.90 22.50 -3.98
CA ARG A 101 7.12 23.62 -3.06
C ARG A 101 5.84 24.44 -3.04
N LEU A 102 5.22 24.56 -1.87
CA LEU A 102 4.22 25.61 -1.66
C LEU A 102 4.94 26.96 -1.87
N PRO A 103 4.35 27.90 -2.62
CA PRO A 103 4.92 29.24 -2.75
C PRO A 103 5.10 29.83 -1.35
N GLY A 104 6.31 30.33 -1.09
CA GLY A 104 6.73 30.80 0.23
C GLY A 104 5.84 31.90 0.76
N GLY A 105 5.60 31.86 2.08
CA GLY A 105 5.17 33.01 2.86
C GLY A 105 6.36 33.86 3.29
#